data_AF-A0A4Q4UGQ0-F1
#
_entry.id   AF-A0A4Q4UGQ0-F1
#
_cell.length_a   1.000
_cell.length_b   1.000
_cell.length_c   1.000
_cell.angle_alpha   90.00
_cell.angle_beta   90.00
_cell.angle_gamma   90.00
#
_symmetry.space_group_name_H-M   'P 1'
#
loop_
_entity.id
_entity.type
_entity.pdbx_description
1 polymer ?
#
loop_
_entity_poly.entity_id
_entity_poly.type
_entity_poly.pdbx_seq_one_letter_code
_entity_poly.pdbx_strand_id
1 'polypeptide(L)'
;MTGNLEVRGVVVFGGYYNNPEATADAFTPDGWFRTGDTAMRDNDGNLCLSGRVKDIVNINGLKVECGEVQTALEGAVGSRVVRMVVFPSRTAGGHTEQVTVALVLDASHFEDETVADIHDRIVEACILVTSSSPVVFSMADGSLLPETSLGKIPRAKMRELFEAPDSVFAPYVERHGAAVQRYRLNKMRSPSNELQRQLLEDFANLLDVQPEALGIEVPVFELGFTSMDLIRLKQRIRTRLGITVPVITLIKNPSVASLASALTEMRKQGDNPRPLRAESPIASAGPCLGSPQNPASKFNPVVCLRASGSKTPLWLVHPGVGEVLVFINLASQLASDNRPVYALRARGFEPNQSGFVSLEEAVSVYTSSILRIQPCGPYAVAGYSYGACLAFEIAKSLPEGSVKFVGNFNLPPHIRHRMRYLNWNMCLLNLGHFIGLVSEQFVGQQEQAGFREIPKTEAMTRLLETADMDRLAELGLTKQELANWVDVAAGLQAMAANYEPTGKVPVLDVFHAIPLRTVTHSREEWVKKHLWARGL
;
A
#
# COMPACT_ATOMS: atom_id res chain seq x y z
N MET A 1 -27.43 -9.58 -15.51
CA MET A 1 -26.79 -10.90 -15.73
C MET A 1 -26.50 -11.01 -17.21
N THR A 2 -25.28 -11.40 -17.59
CA THR A 2 -24.83 -11.46 -19.01
C THR A 2 -25.05 -12.87 -19.56
N GLY A 3 -25.54 -12.97 -20.80
CA GLY A 3 -25.82 -14.23 -21.50
C GLY A 3 -25.40 -14.18 -22.97
N ASN A 4 -25.55 -15.30 -23.69
CA ASN A 4 -25.31 -15.36 -25.13
C ASN A 4 -26.45 -14.65 -25.87
N LEU A 5 -26.11 -13.83 -26.86
CA LEU A 5 -27.10 -13.22 -27.74
C LEU A 5 -27.45 -14.20 -28.87
N GLU A 6 -28.71 -14.57 -28.92
CA GLU A 6 -29.28 -15.41 -29.97
C GLU A 6 -30.41 -14.64 -30.65
N VAL A 7 -30.49 -14.74 -31.98
CA VAL A 7 -31.48 -13.99 -32.77
C VAL A 7 -32.27 -14.92 -33.68
N ARG A 8 -33.54 -14.60 -33.89
CA ARG A 8 -34.43 -15.33 -34.81
C ARG A 8 -35.34 -14.34 -35.51
N GLY A 9 -35.56 -14.53 -36.82
CA GLY A 9 -36.45 -13.70 -37.61
C GLY A 9 -36.18 -13.80 -39.10
N VAL A 10 -36.99 -13.08 -39.89
CA VAL A 10 -36.96 -13.12 -41.36
C VAL A 10 -35.63 -12.66 -41.99
N VAL A 11 -34.81 -11.94 -41.22
CA VAL A 11 -33.50 -11.41 -41.66
C VAL A 11 -32.33 -12.36 -41.37
N VAL A 12 -32.56 -13.47 -40.66
CA VAL A 12 -31.53 -14.46 -40.37
C VAL A 12 -31.36 -15.38 -41.59
N PHE A 13 -30.12 -15.57 -42.03
CA PHE A 13 -29.79 -16.42 -43.19
C PHE A 13 -30.10 -17.90 -42.90
N GLY A 14 -30.34 -18.70 -43.95
CA GLY A 14 -30.75 -20.11 -43.79
C GLY A 14 -29.60 -21.10 -43.50
N GLY A 15 -28.35 -20.69 -43.71
CA GLY A 15 -27.17 -21.51 -43.47
C GLY A 15 -25.96 -21.04 -44.28
N TYR A 16 -24.78 -21.58 -43.96
CA TYR A 16 -23.56 -21.32 -44.71
C TYR A 16 -23.52 -22.14 -45.99
N TYR A 17 -23.12 -21.51 -47.10
CA TYR A 17 -23.06 -22.15 -48.41
C TYR A 17 -22.10 -23.35 -48.39
N ASN A 18 -22.62 -24.53 -48.74
CA ASN A 18 -21.90 -25.80 -48.81
C ASN A 18 -21.13 -26.18 -47.53
N ASN A 19 -21.59 -25.73 -46.37
CA ASN A 19 -20.96 -26.05 -45.08
C ASN A 19 -22.04 -26.46 -44.05
N PRO A 20 -22.55 -27.70 -44.12
CA PRO A 20 -23.62 -28.17 -43.24
C PRO A 20 -23.18 -28.26 -41.78
N GLU A 21 -21.89 -28.54 -41.51
CA GLU A 21 -21.33 -28.59 -40.15
C GLU A 21 -21.33 -27.20 -39.50
N ALA A 22 -20.76 -26.19 -40.17
CA ALA A 22 -20.79 -24.82 -39.66
C ALA A 22 -22.23 -24.27 -39.55
N THR A 23 -23.14 -24.75 -40.41
CA THR A 23 -24.56 -24.40 -40.33
C THR A 23 -25.20 -25.02 -39.08
N ALA A 24 -24.98 -26.30 -38.80
CA ALA A 24 -25.48 -26.93 -37.58
C ALA A 24 -24.93 -26.27 -36.32
N ASP A 25 -23.65 -25.89 -36.32
CA ASP A 25 -23.00 -25.22 -35.17
C ASP A 25 -23.53 -23.80 -34.91
N ALA A 26 -23.89 -23.09 -35.98
CA ALA A 26 -24.36 -21.71 -35.90
C ALA A 26 -25.79 -21.56 -35.37
N PHE A 27 -26.57 -22.65 -35.30
CA PHE A 27 -27.96 -22.60 -34.86
C PHE A 27 -28.21 -23.50 -33.64
N THR A 28 -29.12 -23.08 -32.78
CA THR A 28 -29.65 -23.94 -31.71
C THR A 28 -30.61 -24.99 -32.30
N PRO A 29 -30.87 -26.10 -31.59
CA PRO A 29 -31.81 -27.13 -32.05
C PRO A 29 -33.22 -26.60 -32.34
N ASP A 30 -33.63 -25.51 -31.70
CA ASP A 30 -34.92 -24.83 -31.87
C ASP A 30 -34.87 -23.63 -32.84
N GLY A 31 -33.77 -23.48 -33.59
CA GLY A 31 -33.68 -22.60 -34.76
C GLY A 31 -33.30 -21.15 -34.48
N TRP A 32 -32.63 -20.87 -33.35
CA TRP A 32 -32.05 -19.56 -33.08
C TRP A 32 -30.62 -19.47 -33.59
N PHE A 33 -30.28 -18.36 -34.24
CA PHE A 33 -28.92 -18.11 -34.70
C PHE A 33 -28.05 -17.62 -33.54
N ARG A 34 -26.96 -18.36 -33.29
CA ARG A 34 -25.93 -18.03 -32.30
C ARG A 34 -25.01 -16.98 -32.90
N THR A 35 -25.22 -15.72 -32.50
CA THR A 35 -24.41 -14.59 -33.00
C THR A 35 -22.94 -14.70 -32.60
N GLY A 36 -22.66 -15.41 -31.50
CA GLY A 36 -21.35 -15.44 -30.85
C GLY A 36 -21.07 -14.21 -29.99
N ASP A 37 -22.00 -13.25 -29.93
CA ASP A 37 -21.92 -12.08 -29.05
C ASP A 37 -22.53 -12.40 -27.67
N THR A 38 -22.07 -11.71 -26.64
CA THR A 38 -22.67 -11.71 -25.30
C THR A 38 -23.42 -10.41 -25.07
N ALA A 39 -24.50 -10.45 -24.30
CA ALA A 39 -25.31 -9.28 -23.99
C ALA A 39 -25.93 -9.38 -22.60
N MET A 40 -26.29 -8.22 -22.04
CA MET A 40 -27.06 -8.11 -20.82
C MET A 40 -28.24 -7.17 -21.02
N ARG A 41 -29.31 -7.40 -20.25
CA ARG A 41 -30.46 -6.49 -20.21
C ARG A 41 -30.31 -5.53 -19.03
N ASP A 42 -30.39 -4.23 -19.29
CA ASP A 42 -30.34 -3.21 -18.24
C ASP A 42 -31.68 -3.08 -17.50
N ASN A 43 -31.73 -2.21 -16.48
CA ASN A 43 -32.93 -1.99 -15.67
C ASN A 43 -34.08 -1.34 -16.46
N ASP A 44 -33.77 -0.69 -17.59
CA ASP A 44 -34.74 -0.05 -18.48
C ASP A 44 -35.24 -1.02 -19.58
N GLY A 45 -34.72 -2.26 -19.59
CA GLY A 45 -35.12 -3.31 -20.50
C GLY A 45 -34.39 -3.30 -21.86
N ASN A 46 -33.39 -2.43 -22.03
CA ASN A 46 -32.57 -2.37 -23.24
C ASN A 46 -31.53 -3.49 -23.27
N LEU A 47 -31.18 -3.93 -24.47
CA LEU A 47 -30.13 -4.92 -24.70
C LEU A 47 -28.78 -4.21 -24.88
N CYS A 48 -27.84 -4.44 -23.97
CA CYS A 48 -26.48 -3.93 -24.04
C CYS A 48 -25.53 -5.06 -24.45
N LEU A 49 -24.84 -4.89 -25.59
CA LEU A 49 -23.80 -5.82 -26.02
C LEU A 49 -22.60 -5.73 -25.07
N SER A 50 -22.08 -6.89 -24.66
CA SER A 50 -21.04 -7.04 -23.64
C SER A 50 -19.78 -7.74 -24.16
N GLY A 51 -19.72 -8.13 -25.43
CA GLY A 51 -18.52 -8.73 -26.04
C GLY A 51 -18.81 -9.92 -26.95
N ARG A 52 -17.79 -10.75 -27.18
CA ARG A 52 -17.89 -11.99 -27.96
C ARG A 52 -17.41 -13.20 -27.17
N VAL A 53 -18.13 -14.32 -27.29
CA VAL A 53 -17.79 -15.59 -26.62
C VAL A 53 -16.37 -16.06 -26.95
N LYS A 54 -15.89 -15.81 -28.17
CA LYS A 54 -14.55 -16.19 -28.65
C LYS A 54 -13.43 -15.20 -28.29
N ASP A 55 -13.78 -14.03 -27.75
CA ASP A 55 -12.85 -12.97 -27.34
C ASP A 55 -12.72 -12.90 -25.81
N ILE A 56 -13.14 -13.95 -25.10
CA ILE A 56 -13.00 -14.09 -23.65
C ILE A 56 -11.71 -14.85 -23.35
N VAL A 57 -10.91 -14.33 -22.42
CA VAL A 57 -9.83 -15.08 -21.76
C VAL A 57 -10.35 -15.71 -20.48
N ASN A 58 -10.06 -16.99 -20.25
CA ASN A 58 -10.41 -17.70 -19.04
C ASN A 58 -9.18 -17.95 -18.15
N ILE A 59 -9.02 -17.10 -17.14
CA ILE A 59 -7.88 -17.09 -16.22
C ILE A 59 -8.33 -17.67 -14.87
N ASN A 60 -7.88 -18.86 -14.51
CA ASN A 60 -8.26 -19.58 -13.29
C ASN A 60 -9.79 -19.67 -13.05
N GLY A 61 -10.59 -19.73 -14.12
CA GLY A 61 -12.06 -19.73 -14.06
C GLY A 61 -12.71 -18.35 -14.15
N LEU A 62 -11.92 -17.27 -14.09
CA LEU A 62 -12.38 -15.90 -14.31
C LEU A 62 -12.43 -15.60 -15.82
N LYS A 63 -13.62 -15.24 -16.31
CA LYS A 63 -13.84 -14.86 -17.70
C LYS A 63 -13.70 -13.36 -17.86
N VAL A 64 -12.72 -12.91 -18.64
CA VAL A 64 -12.47 -11.50 -18.92
C VAL A 64 -12.56 -11.25 -20.43
N GLU A 65 -13.15 -10.14 -20.84
CA GLU A 65 -13.28 -9.78 -22.26
C GLU A 65 -12.00 -9.09 -22.77
N CYS A 66 -11.45 -9.57 -23.89
CA CYS A 66 -10.18 -9.05 -24.40
C CYS A 66 -10.29 -7.60 -24.90
N GLY A 67 -11.45 -7.15 -25.38
CA GLY A 67 -11.69 -5.76 -25.76
C GLY A 67 -11.67 -4.80 -24.57
N GLU A 68 -12.25 -5.17 -23.43
CA GLU A 68 -12.18 -4.41 -22.17
C GLU A 68 -10.73 -4.28 -21.69
N VAL A 69 -9.98 -5.39 -21.70
CA VAL A 69 -8.56 -5.38 -21.35
C VAL A 69 -7.81 -4.48 -22.32
N GLN A 70 -8.00 -4.63 -23.63
CA GLN A 70 -7.34 -3.80 -24.64
C GLN A 70 -7.62 -2.30 -24.44
N THR A 71 -8.87 -1.93 -24.19
CA THR A 71 -9.25 -0.53 -23.94
C THR A 71 -8.54 0.04 -22.72
N ALA A 72 -8.44 -0.74 -21.63
CA ALA A 72 -7.72 -0.33 -20.43
C ALA A 72 -6.21 -0.18 -20.69
N LEU A 73 -5.61 -1.10 -21.44
CA LEU A 73 -4.20 -1.05 -21.81
C LEU A 73 -3.88 0.14 -22.72
N GLU A 74 -4.72 0.41 -23.72
CA GLU A 74 -4.61 1.58 -24.61
C GLU A 74 -4.66 2.89 -23.80
N GLY A 75 -5.54 2.98 -22.78
CA GLY A 75 -5.59 4.11 -21.85
C GLY A 75 -4.31 4.30 -21.04
N ALA A 76 -3.60 3.22 -20.68
CA ALA A 76 -2.38 3.28 -19.86
C ALA A 76 -1.13 3.71 -20.63
N VAL A 77 -1.04 3.35 -21.92
CA VAL A 77 0.12 3.66 -22.78
C VAL A 77 -0.08 4.87 -23.68
N GLY A 78 -1.33 5.30 -23.91
CA GLY A 78 -1.66 6.43 -24.75
C GLY A 78 -1.15 6.28 -26.20
N SER A 79 -0.73 7.39 -26.82
CA SER A 79 -0.28 7.42 -28.22
C SER A 79 1.12 6.82 -28.47
N ARG A 80 1.70 6.13 -27.48
CA ARG A 80 3.05 5.53 -27.57
C ARG A 80 3.06 4.21 -28.33
N VAL A 81 1.90 3.60 -28.50
CA VAL A 81 1.71 2.34 -29.23
C VAL A 81 0.94 2.65 -30.52
N VAL A 82 1.47 2.21 -31.66
CA VAL A 82 0.85 2.43 -32.98
C VAL A 82 -0.36 1.51 -33.14
N ARG A 83 -0.23 0.26 -32.70
CA ARG A 83 -1.29 -0.73 -32.74
C ARG A 83 -1.14 -1.73 -31.60
N MET A 84 -2.25 -2.10 -30.98
CA MET A 84 -2.30 -3.07 -29.89
C MET A 84 -3.29 -4.18 -30.23
N VAL A 85 -2.92 -5.42 -29.92
CA VAL A 85 -3.82 -6.56 -30.01
C VAL A 85 -3.73 -7.37 -28.72
N VAL A 86 -4.85 -7.47 -28.01
CA VAL A 86 -5.00 -8.34 -26.84
C VAL A 86 -5.74 -9.60 -27.24
N PHE A 87 -5.20 -10.76 -26.86
CA PHE A 87 -5.77 -12.07 -27.18
C PHE A 87 -5.45 -13.10 -26.09
N PRO A 88 -6.28 -14.15 -25.94
CA PRO A 88 -6.00 -15.24 -25.01
C PRO A 88 -4.91 -16.16 -25.57
N SER A 89 -4.03 -16.65 -24.72
CA SER A 89 -3.08 -17.71 -25.06
C SER A 89 -2.87 -18.69 -23.90
N ARG A 90 -2.13 -19.77 -24.15
CA ARG A 90 -1.58 -20.67 -23.14
C ARG A 90 -0.07 -20.81 -23.32
N THR A 91 0.66 -20.73 -22.20
CA THR A 91 2.06 -21.18 -22.17
C THR A 91 2.15 -22.70 -22.26
N ALA A 92 3.26 -23.19 -22.80
CA ALA A 92 3.57 -24.63 -22.77
C ALA A 92 3.58 -25.12 -21.31
N GLY A 93 2.67 -26.04 -20.97
CA GLY A 93 2.50 -26.56 -19.60
C GLY A 93 1.54 -25.76 -18.70
N GLY A 94 0.94 -24.67 -19.18
CA GLY A 94 -0.01 -23.85 -18.41
C GLY A 94 -1.37 -24.50 -18.20
N HIS A 95 -1.84 -24.56 -16.94
CA HIS A 95 -3.16 -25.13 -16.58
C HIS A 95 -4.33 -24.20 -16.92
N THR A 96 -4.09 -22.92 -17.14
CA THR A 96 -5.11 -21.90 -17.46
C THR A 96 -4.70 -21.01 -18.64
N GLU A 97 -5.63 -20.21 -19.16
CA GLU A 97 -5.31 -19.19 -20.18
C GLU A 97 -4.73 -17.93 -19.52
N GLN A 98 -4.00 -17.16 -20.31
CA GLN A 98 -3.42 -15.88 -19.90
C GLN A 98 -3.71 -14.80 -20.94
N VAL A 99 -3.58 -13.54 -20.52
CA VAL A 99 -3.61 -12.40 -21.43
C VAL A 99 -2.30 -12.32 -22.20
N THR A 100 -2.37 -12.16 -23.52
CA THR A 100 -1.20 -11.86 -24.35
C THR A 100 -1.43 -10.58 -25.13
N VAL A 101 -0.40 -9.74 -25.17
CA VAL A 101 -0.43 -8.39 -25.74
C VAL A 101 0.67 -8.27 -26.79
N ALA A 102 0.25 -8.12 -28.05
CA ALA A 102 1.12 -7.79 -29.16
C ALA A 102 1.09 -6.28 -29.42
N LEU A 103 2.27 -5.66 -29.49
CA LEU A 103 2.44 -4.22 -29.70
C LEU A 103 3.15 -3.94 -31.00
N VAL A 104 2.65 -2.98 -31.78
CA VAL A 104 3.40 -2.33 -32.84
C VAL A 104 3.89 -1.00 -32.30
N LEU A 105 5.20 -0.82 -32.23
CA LEU A 105 5.85 0.40 -31.77
C LEU A 105 6.49 1.12 -32.97
N ASP A 106 6.57 2.45 -32.91
CA ASP A 106 7.40 3.20 -33.85
C ASP A 106 8.87 2.78 -33.70
N ALA A 107 9.64 2.81 -34.79
CA ALA A 107 11.08 2.55 -34.77
C ALA A 107 11.82 3.46 -33.77
N SER A 108 11.32 4.67 -33.52
CA SER A 108 11.86 5.60 -32.50
C SER A 108 11.64 5.14 -31.06
N HIS A 109 10.79 4.13 -30.81
CA HIS A 109 10.40 3.65 -29.48
C HIS A 109 10.99 2.26 -29.14
N PHE A 110 12.01 1.81 -29.87
CA PHE A 110 12.72 0.54 -29.61
C PHE A 110 13.91 0.66 -28.64
N GLU A 111 14.08 1.81 -28.00
CA GLU A 111 15.06 1.97 -26.92
C GLU A 111 14.62 1.18 -25.68
N ASP A 112 15.56 0.46 -25.05
CA ASP A 112 15.28 -0.43 -23.91
C ASP A 112 14.47 0.26 -22.78
N GLU A 113 14.71 1.56 -22.52
CA GLU A 113 13.94 2.37 -21.55
C GLU A 113 12.48 2.54 -21.95
N THR A 114 12.23 2.89 -23.21
CA THR A 114 10.86 3.09 -23.71
C THR A 114 10.10 1.78 -23.74
N VAL A 115 10.75 0.70 -24.19
CA VAL A 115 10.15 -0.64 -24.20
C VAL A 115 9.77 -1.07 -22.78
N ALA A 116 10.62 -0.81 -21.79
CA ALA A 116 10.34 -1.14 -20.40
C ALA A 116 9.25 -0.28 -19.75
N ASP A 117 9.22 1.05 -19.99
CA ASP A 117 8.13 1.92 -19.50
C ASP A 117 6.77 1.47 -20.07
N ILE A 118 6.71 1.15 -21.37
CA ILE A 118 5.50 0.62 -22.01
C ILE A 118 5.12 -0.74 -21.43
N HIS A 119 6.09 -1.65 -21.28
CA HIS A 119 5.89 -2.96 -20.67
C HIS A 119 5.29 -2.85 -19.26
N ASP A 120 5.89 -2.04 -18.40
CA ASP A 120 5.48 -1.91 -17.00
C ASP A 120 4.07 -1.31 -16.89
N ARG A 121 3.73 -0.32 -17.73
CA ARG A 121 2.37 0.23 -17.82
C ARG A 121 1.34 -0.79 -18.28
N ILE A 122 1.69 -1.64 -19.25
CA ILE A 122 0.80 -2.71 -19.73
C ILE A 122 0.61 -3.78 -18.66
N VAL A 123 1.69 -4.20 -18.00
CA VAL A 123 1.62 -5.18 -16.91
C VAL A 123 0.77 -4.65 -15.76
N GLU A 124 1.00 -3.42 -15.32
CA GLU A 124 0.20 -2.77 -14.27
C GLU A 124 -1.28 -2.70 -14.65
N ALA A 125 -1.60 -2.18 -15.83
CA ALA A 125 -2.97 -2.06 -16.33
C ALA A 125 -3.65 -3.41 -16.54
N CYS A 126 -2.93 -4.44 -16.98
CA CYS A 126 -3.47 -5.79 -17.13
C CYS A 126 -3.74 -6.45 -15.78
N ILE A 127 -2.81 -6.35 -14.81
CA ILE A 127 -2.99 -6.91 -13.46
C ILE A 127 -4.20 -6.25 -12.79
N LEU A 128 -4.38 -4.95 -12.97
CA LEU A 128 -5.52 -4.19 -12.49
C LEU A 128 -6.88 -4.72 -12.96
N VAL A 129 -6.97 -5.11 -14.23
CA VAL A 129 -8.23 -5.55 -14.85
C VAL A 129 -8.45 -7.05 -14.71
N THR A 130 -7.37 -7.84 -14.66
CA THR A 130 -7.45 -9.31 -14.80
C THR A 130 -6.91 -10.10 -13.61
N SER A 131 -6.30 -9.42 -12.62
CA SER A 131 -5.55 -10.06 -11.52
C SER A 131 -4.43 -11.00 -12.00
N SER A 132 -3.93 -10.83 -13.22
CA SER A 132 -2.88 -11.67 -13.81
C SER A 132 -1.93 -10.88 -14.69
N SER A 133 -0.66 -11.28 -14.68
CA SER A 133 0.36 -10.65 -15.52
C SER A 133 0.19 -11.10 -16.98
N PRO A 134 0.26 -10.19 -17.96
CA PRO A 134 0.21 -10.55 -19.36
C PRO A 134 1.58 -11.05 -19.84
N VAL A 135 1.57 -11.76 -20.96
CA VAL A 135 2.75 -11.85 -21.84
C VAL A 135 2.72 -10.67 -22.79
N VAL A 136 3.80 -9.90 -22.86
CA VAL A 136 3.90 -8.71 -23.70
C VAL A 136 5.07 -8.86 -24.66
N PHE A 137 4.85 -8.50 -25.92
CA PHE A 137 5.92 -8.41 -26.91
C PHE A 137 5.66 -7.30 -27.92
N SER A 138 6.75 -6.79 -28.51
CA SER A 138 6.69 -5.65 -29.43
C SER A 138 7.41 -5.94 -30.76
N MET A 139 6.85 -5.42 -31.85
CA MET A 139 7.37 -5.49 -33.22
C MET A 139 7.41 -4.10 -33.88
N ALA A 140 8.35 -3.91 -34.82
CA ALA A 140 8.61 -2.61 -35.44
C ALA A 140 7.59 -2.26 -36.54
N ASP A 141 7.02 -3.28 -37.17
CA ASP A 141 5.90 -3.13 -38.08
C ASP A 141 4.89 -4.26 -37.84
N GLY A 142 3.65 -4.03 -38.26
CA GLY A 142 2.54 -4.97 -38.10
C GLY A 142 2.48 -6.07 -39.17
N SER A 143 3.55 -6.31 -39.94
CA SER A 143 3.51 -7.24 -41.10
C SER A 143 3.15 -8.68 -40.73
N LEU A 144 3.42 -9.08 -39.48
CA LEU A 144 3.08 -10.40 -38.95
C LEU A 144 1.67 -10.50 -38.36
N LEU A 145 0.93 -9.39 -38.28
CA LEU A 145 -0.44 -9.39 -37.79
C LEU A 145 -1.37 -9.87 -38.93
N PRO A 146 -2.10 -10.99 -38.76
CA PRO A 146 -3.01 -11.49 -39.79
C PRO A 146 -4.18 -10.53 -39.93
N GLU A 147 -4.39 -9.97 -41.13
CA GLU A 147 -5.55 -9.15 -41.45
C GLU A 147 -6.57 -9.91 -42.30
N THR A 148 -7.85 -9.76 -41.97
CA THR A 148 -8.95 -10.17 -42.85
C THR A 148 -9.04 -9.23 -44.05
N SER A 149 -9.82 -9.59 -45.07
CA SER A 149 -10.15 -8.70 -46.21
C SER A 149 -10.81 -7.37 -45.82
N LEU A 150 -11.28 -7.26 -44.57
CA LEU A 150 -11.86 -6.05 -43.98
C LEU A 150 -10.87 -5.31 -43.04
N GLY A 151 -9.59 -5.68 -43.02
CA GLY A 151 -8.56 -5.05 -42.18
C GLY A 151 -8.64 -5.38 -40.69
N LYS A 152 -9.50 -6.33 -40.29
CA LYS A 152 -9.61 -6.78 -38.88
C LYS A 152 -8.57 -7.84 -38.56
N ILE A 153 -8.04 -7.82 -37.33
CA ILE A 153 -7.11 -8.82 -36.81
C ILE A 153 -7.89 -9.89 -36.01
N PRO A 154 -7.98 -11.14 -36.48
CA PRO A 154 -8.70 -12.18 -35.76
C PRO A 154 -7.86 -12.72 -34.60
N ARG A 155 -8.32 -12.49 -33.36
CA ARG A 155 -7.67 -12.96 -32.11
C ARG A 155 -7.43 -14.47 -32.06
N ALA A 156 -8.35 -15.27 -32.63
CA ALA A 156 -8.17 -16.71 -32.75
C ALA A 156 -6.95 -17.10 -33.61
N LYS A 157 -6.69 -16.34 -34.69
CA LYS A 157 -5.53 -16.57 -35.54
C LYS A 157 -4.23 -16.11 -34.87
N MET A 158 -4.28 -15.01 -34.12
CA MET A 158 -3.16 -14.57 -33.27
C MET A 158 -2.76 -15.65 -32.27
N ARG A 159 -3.76 -16.24 -31.57
CA ARG A 159 -3.54 -17.35 -30.64
C ARG A 159 -2.89 -18.56 -31.31
N GLU A 160 -3.43 -19.00 -32.46
CA GLU A 160 -2.90 -20.14 -33.21
C GLU A 160 -1.43 -19.92 -33.60
N LEU A 161 -1.10 -18.73 -34.12
CA LEU A 161 0.27 -18.37 -34.50
C LEU A 161 1.21 -18.27 -33.30
N PHE A 162 0.70 -17.80 -32.15
CA PHE A 162 1.47 -17.66 -30.92
C PHE A 162 1.77 -19.02 -30.25
N GLU A 163 0.78 -19.92 -30.20
CA GLU A 163 0.87 -21.23 -29.55
C GLU A 163 1.52 -22.32 -30.43
N ALA A 164 1.81 -22.04 -31.71
CA ALA A 164 2.47 -22.98 -32.61
C ALA A 164 3.88 -23.36 -32.10
N PRO A 165 4.34 -24.62 -32.29
CA PRO A 165 5.69 -25.04 -31.89
C PRO A 165 6.80 -24.16 -32.48
N ASP A 166 6.64 -23.74 -33.74
CA ASP A 166 7.53 -22.81 -34.45
C ASP A 166 6.88 -21.41 -34.52
N SER A 167 6.48 -20.88 -33.36
CA SER A 167 5.79 -19.60 -33.25
C SER A 167 6.58 -18.48 -33.92
N VAL A 168 5.96 -17.83 -34.90
CA VAL A 168 6.53 -16.65 -35.60
C VAL A 168 6.77 -15.47 -34.65
N PHE A 169 6.14 -15.47 -33.47
CA PHE A 169 6.28 -14.44 -32.46
C PHE A 169 7.39 -14.73 -31.44
N ALA A 170 7.93 -15.95 -31.38
CA ALA A 170 8.94 -16.33 -30.39
C ALA A 170 10.17 -15.38 -30.37
N PRO A 171 10.77 -14.99 -31.52
CA PRO A 171 11.90 -14.05 -31.51
C PRO A 171 11.54 -12.66 -30.95
N TYR A 172 10.28 -12.23 -31.10
CA TYR A 172 9.81 -10.93 -30.62
C TYR A 172 9.57 -10.95 -29.11
N VAL A 173 9.03 -12.05 -28.59
CA VAL A 173 8.87 -12.27 -27.14
C VAL A 173 10.24 -12.27 -26.46
N GLU A 174 11.21 -12.99 -27.02
CA GLU A 174 12.57 -13.05 -26.48
C GLU A 174 13.26 -11.67 -26.51
N ARG A 175 13.20 -10.98 -27.65
CA ARG A 175 13.82 -9.65 -27.80
C ARG A 175 13.20 -8.62 -26.84
N HIS A 176 11.87 -8.61 -26.71
CA HIS A 176 11.16 -7.72 -25.81
C HIS A 176 11.55 -7.98 -24.35
N GLY A 177 11.52 -9.25 -23.92
CA GLY A 177 11.94 -9.66 -22.59
C GLY A 177 13.39 -9.27 -22.29
N ALA A 178 14.31 -9.45 -23.26
CA ALA A 178 15.70 -9.06 -23.12
C ALA A 178 15.89 -7.54 -23.00
N ALA A 179 15.11 -6.73 -23.71
CA ALA A 179 15.14 -5.26 -23.61
C ALA A 179 14.67 -4.78 -22.22
N VAL A 180 13.53 -5.31 -21.77
CA VAL A 180 12.99 -5.04 -20.42
C VAL A 180 14.01 -5.44 -19.36
N GLN A 181 14.63 -6.61 -19.50
CA GLN A 181 15.62 -7.10 -18.55
C GLN A 181 16.89 -6.24 -18.55
N ARG A 182 17.44 -5.86 -19.72
CA ARG A 182 18.60 -4.95 -19.82
C ARG A 182 18.31 -3.60 -19.19
N TYR A 183 17.15 -3.01 -19.46
CA TYR A 183 16.77 -1.74 -18.84
C TYR A 183 16.61 -1.88 -17.32
N ARG A 184 15.95 -2.93 -16.84
CA ARG A 184 15.81 -3.20 -15.39
C ARG A 184 17.17 -3.39 -14.74
N LEU A 185 18.08 -4.16 -15.34
CA LEU A 185 19.46 -4.32 -14.87
C LEU A 185 20.22 -2.98 -14.86
N ASN A 186 19.99 -2.10 -15.85
CA ASN A 186 20.60 -0.78 -15.92
C ASN A 186 19.98 0.25 -14.94
N LYS A 187 18.69 0.09 -14.55
CA LYS A 187 17.99 0.93 -13.56
C LYS A 187 18.04 0.40 -12.12
N MET A 188 18.37 -0.86 -11.93
CA MET A 188 18.76 -1.43 -10.64
C MET A 188 20.11 -0.80 -10.26
N ARG A 189 20.09 0.29 -9.48
CA ARG A 189 21.34 0.85 -8.92
C ARG A 189 22.07 -0.28 -8.21
N SER A 190 23.23 -0.71 -8.73
CA SER A 190 24.07 -1.66 -8.03
C SER A 190 24.43 -1.09 -6.65
N PRO A 191 24.55 -1.93 -5.61
CA PRO A 191 24.98 -1.47 -4.30
C PRO A 191 26.30 -0.68 -4.45
N SER A 192 26.21 0.62 -4.18
CA SER A 192 27.31 1.59 -4.38
C SER A 192 28.41 1.47 -3.32
N ASN A 193 28.16 0.69 -2.27
CA ASN A 193 29.08 0.44 -1.17
C ASN A 193 28.87 -0.95 -0.56
N GLU A 194 29.86 -1.39 0.21
CA GLU A 194 29.88 -2.68 0.90
C GLU A 194 28.63 -2.90 1.77
N LEU A 195 28.20 -1.88 2.50
CA LEU A 195 27.05 -1.96 3.40
C LEU A 195 25.73 -2.19 2.63
N GLN A 196 25.54 -1.55 1.48
CA GLN A 196 24.38 -1.79 0.61
C GLN A 196 24.39 -3.21 0.07
N ARG A 197 25.55 -3.76 -0.34
CA ARG A 197 25.64 -5.13 -0.84
C ARG A 197 25.27 -6.13 0.25
N GLN A 198 25.83 -5.92 1.43
CA GLN A 198 25.55 -6.72 2.60
C GLN A 198 24.06 -6.70 2.96
N LEU A 199 23.44 -5.53 3.03
CA LEU A 199 22.01 -5.42 3.33
C LEU A 199 21.13 -6.05 2.24
N LEU A 200 21.52 -5.91 0.97
CA LEU A 200 20.83 -6.56 -0.15
C LEU A 200 20.84 -8.09 0.00
N GLU A 201 21.98 -8.68 0.37
CA GLU A 201 22.08 -10.11 0.66
C GLU A 201 21.21 -10.54 1.85
N ASP A 202 21.17 -9.75 2.93
CA ASP A 202 20.30 -10.05 4.06
C ASP A 202 18.83 -10.02 3.66
N PHE A 203 18.43 -9.08 2.79
CA PHE A 203 17.06 -8.97 2.32
C PHE A 203 16.69 -10.15 1.42
N ALA A 204 17.59 -10.49 0.49
CA ALA A 204 17.45 -11.63 -0.41
C ALA A 204 17.28 -12.95 0.35
N ASN A 205 18.13 -13.17 1.37
CA ASN A 205 18.09 -14.36 2.22
C ASN A 205 16.80 -14.47 3.05
N LEU A 206 16.22 -13.35 3.48
CA LEU A 206 14.97 -13.36 4.26
C LEU A 206 13.75 -13.63 3.39
N LEU A 207 13.81 -13.22 2.12
CA LEU A 207 12.76 -13.42 1.12
C LEU A 207 12.90 -14.72 0.32
N ASP A 208 13.99 -15.45 0.50
CA ASP A 208 14.33 -16.64 -0.28
C ASP A 208 14.39 -16.36 -1.81
N VAL A 209 15.01 -15.23 -2.16
CA VAL A 209 15.22 -14.80 -3.55
C VAL A 209 16.70 -14.50 -3.82
N GLN A 210 17.08 -14.42 -5.10
CA GLN A 210 18.43 -14.01 -5.48
C GLN A 210 18.63 -12.49 -5.29
N PRO A 211 19.79 -12.00 -4.81
CA PRO A 211 20.05 -10.57 -4.63
C PRO A 211 19.83 -9.72 -5.89
N GLU A 212 20.07 -10.31 -7.07
CA GLU A 212 19.90 -9.68 -8.39
C GLU A 212 18.43 -9.43 -8.76
N ALA A 213 17.50 -10.09 -8.05
CA ALA A 213 16.06 -9.88 -8.21
C ALA A 213 15.52 -8.69 -7.38
N LEU A 214 16.35 -8.07 -6.53
CA LEU A 214 15.94 -7.02 -5.60
C LEU A 214 16.49 -5.64 -5.97
N GLY A 215 15.61 -4.63 -6.00
CA GLY A 215 16.01 -3.23 -6.19
C GLY A 215 16.39 -2.56 -4.88
N ILE A 216 17.54 -1.86 -4.85
CA ILE A 216 18.04 -1.24 -3.61
C ILE A 216 17.14 -0.11 -3.08
N GLU A 217 16.29 0.48 -3.92
CA GLU A 217 15.35 1.55 -3.53
C GLU A 217 13.92 1.03 -3.29
N VAL A 218 13.67 -0.25 -3.55
CA VAL A 218 12.34 -0.85 -3.36
C VAL A 218 12.09 -1.05 -1.87
N PRO A 219 10.96 -0.57 -1.31
CA PRO A 219 10.60 -0.84 0.07
C PRO A 219 10.38 -2.33 0.33
N VAL A 220 10.91 -2.84 1.44
CA VAL A 220 10.82 -4.26 1.85
C VAL A 220 9.41 -4.78 1.96
N PHE A 221 8.46 -3.93 2.35
CA PHE A 221 7.06 -4.32 2.49
C PHE A 221 6.41 -4.63 1.15
N GLU A 222 6.87 -4.01 0.07
CA GLU A 222 6.43 -4.33 -1.30
C GLU A 222 6.97 -5.69 -1.76
N LEU A 223 8.06 -6.15 -1.14
CA LEU A 223 8.66 -7.45 -1.38
C LEU A 223 8.06 -8.56 -0.49
N GLY A 224 7.05 -8.25 0.32
CA GLY A 224 6.37 -9.23 1.18
C GLY A 224 6.98 -9.41 2.57
N PHE A 225 7.88 -8.53 3.02
CA PHE A 225 8.40 -8.58 4.39
C PHE A 225 7.28 -8.49 5.44
N THR A 226 7.31 -9.42 6.39
CA THR A 226 6.45 -9.41 7.58
C THR A 226 7.15 -8.74 8.77
N SER A 227 6.42 -8.54 9.87
CA SER A 227 7.01 -8.09 11.14
C SER A 227 8.10 -9.04 11.65
N MET A 228 7.96 -10.35 11.44
CA MET A 228 8.96 -11.35 11.82
C MET A 228 10.24 -11.22 11.00
N ASP A 229 10.14 -10.82 9.74
CA ASP A 229 11.31 -10.63 8.88
C ASP A 229 12.10 -9.37 9.29
N LEU A 230 11.42 -8.33 9.78
CA LEU A 230 12.09 -7.18 10.40
C LEU A 230 12.87 -7.57 11.66
N ILE A 231 12.32 -8.47 12.48
CA ILE A 231 12.98 -8.96 13.71
C ILE A 231 14.23 -9.78 13.33
N ARG A 232 14.10 -10.69 12.36
CA ARG A 232 15.23 -11.48 11.84
C ARG A 232 16.30 -10.59 11.19
N LEU A 233 15.89 -9.59 10.41
CA LEU A 233 16.78 -8.60 9.80
C LEU A 233 17.55 -7.82 10.87
N LYS A 234 16.86 -7.34 11.91
CA LYS A 234 17.48 -6.65 13.03
C LYS A 234 18.55 -7.52 13.70
N GLN A 235 18.25 -8.80 13.94
CA GLN A 235 19.20 -9.73 14.54
C GLN A 235 20.42 -9.95 13.64
N ARG A 236 20.22 -10.12 12.32
CA ARG A 236 21.31 -10.26 11.34
C ARG A 236 22.20 -9.02 11.30
N ILE A 237 21.61 -7.83 11.26
CA ILE A 237 22.34 -6.56 11.31
C ILE A 237 23.16 -6.46 12.61
N ARG A 238 22.57 -6.78 13.76
CA ARG A 238 23.28 -6.76 15.05
C ARG A 238 24.48 -7.70 15.06
N THR A 239 24.28 -8.94 14.63
CA THR A 239 25.34 -9.97 14.62
C THR A 239 26.47 -9.62 13.66
N ARG A 240 26.14 -9.11 12.46
CA ARG A 240 27.15 -8.86 11.40
C ARG A 240 27.83 -7.50 11.51
N LEU A 241 27.10 -6.46 11.89
CA LEU A 241 27.60 -5.08 11.89
C LEU A 241 27.96 -4.55 13.28
N GLY A 242 27.61 -5.28 14.35
CA GLY A 242 27.81 -4.87 15.74
C GLY A 242 26.92 -3.70 16.17
N ILE A 243 25.92 -3.35 15.35
CA ILE A 243 25.03 -2.21 15.59
C ILE A 243 23.69 -2.73 16.09
N THR A 244 23.28 -2.30 17.29
CA THR A 244 21.90 -2.48 17.74
C THR A 244 21.01 -1.46 17.04
N VAL A 245 20.13 -1.94 16.16
CA VAL A 245 19.23 -1.09 15.38
C VAL A 245 17.83 -1.17 15.99
N PRO A 246 17.24 -0.04 16.43
CA PRO A 246 15.84 0.00 16.83
C PRO A 246 14.94 -0.45 15.66
N VAL A 247 13.91 -1.26 15.92
CA VAL A 247 12.99 -1.75 14.86
C VAL A 247 12.42 -0.57 14.06
N ILE A 248 12.18 0.55 14.72
CA ILE A 248 11.66 1.76 14.10
C ILE A 248 12.58 2.34 13.00
N THR A 249 13.89 2.19 13.14
CA THR A 249 14.85 2.64 12.12
C THR A 249 14.69 1.84 10.83
N LEU A 250 14.39 0.54 10.92
CA LEU A 250 14.14 -0.33 9.77
C LEU A 250 12.90 0.09 8.99
N ILE A 251 11.87 0.55 9.70
CA ILE A 251 10.56 0.90 9.11
C ILE A 251 10.60 2.28 8.45
N LYS A 252 11.35 3.21 9.05
CA LYS A 252 11.59 4.52 8.45
C LYS A 252 12.45 4.47 7.20
N ASN A 253 13.27 3.43 7.09
CA ASN A 253 14.20 3.24 6.01
C ASN A 253 13.95 1.89 5.35
N PRO A 254 12.77 1.72 4.72
CA PRO A 254 12.30 0.41 4.31
C PRO A 254 13.03 -0.12 3.07
N SER A 255 13.96 0.59 2.46
CA SER A 255 14.76 0.08 1.33
C SER A 255 16.22 -0.12 1.72
N VAL A 256 16.95 -0.98 0.98
CA VAL A 256 18.39 -1.21 1.18
C VAL A 256 19.17 0.11 1.18
N ALA A 257 18.89 1.00 0.22
CA ALA A 257 19.56 2.28 0.08
C ALA A 257 19.30 3.19 1.28
N SER A 258 18.03 3.35 1.68
CA SER A 258 17.67 4.16 2.84
C SER A 258 18.23 3.61 4.14
N LEU A 259 18.22 2.28 4.31
CA LEU A 259 18.70 1.63 5.53
C LEU A 259 20.23 1.74 5.64
N ALA A 260 20.95 1.53 4.54
CA ALA A 260 22.40 1.74 4.50
C ALA A 260 22.78 3.17 4.90
N SER A 261 22.03 4.18 4.42
CA SER A 261 22.24 5.57 4.80
C SER A 261 22.02 5.80 6.30
N ALA A 262 20.94 5.26 6.85
CA ALA A 262 20.62 5.40 8.28
C ALA A 262 21.66 4.74 9.18
N LEU A 263 22.11 3.53 8.85
CA LEU A 263 23.15 2.82 9.60
C LEU A 263 24.51 3.52 9.52
N THR A 264 24.83 4.13 8.38
CA THR A 264 26.06 4.92 8.22
C THR A 264 26.04 6.15 9.15
N GLU A 265 24.92 6.86 9.23
CA GLU A 265 24.77 7.99 10.14
C GLU A 265 24.79 7.57 11.61
N MET A 266 24.20 6.42 11.97
CA MET A 266 24.30 5.87 13.33
C MET A 266 25.74 5.52 13.72
N ARG A 267 26.55 4.98 12.79
CA ARG A 267 28.00 4.74 13.03
C ARG A 267 28.76 6.03 13.29
N LYS A 268 28.54 7.07 12.47
CA LYS A 268 29.19 8.38 12.65
C LYS A 268 28.84 9.05 13.99
N GLN A 269 27.65 8.78 14.52
CA GLN A 269 27.23 9.28 15.83
C GLN A 269 27.81 8.45 17.00
N GLY A 270 28.06 7.15 16.80
CA GLY A 270 28.72 6.28 17.77
C GLY A 270 30.23 6.51 17.91
N ASP A 271 30.91 6.93 16.82
CA ASP A 271 32.36 7.19 16.81
C ASP A 271 32.77 8.60 17.30
N ASN A 272 31.81 9.45 17.63
CA ASN A 272 32.05 10.78 18.20
C ASN A 272 31.64 10.81 19.68
N PRO A 273 32.55 10.58 20.64
CA PRO A 273 32.23 10.75 22.05
C PRO A 273 32.00 12.25 22.31
N ARG A 274 30.75 12.71 22.25
CA ARG A 274 30.39 13.99 22.89
C ARG A 274 30.60 13.83 24.39
N PRO A 275 31.27 14.78 25.07
CA PRO A 275 31.52 14.66 26.49
C PRO A 275 30.18 14.52 27.22
N LEU A 276 30.06 13.44 27.99
CA LEU A 276 29.01 13.25 28.98
C LEU A 276 28.92 14.53 29.80
N ARG A 277 27.84 15.29 29.63
CA ARG A 277 27.50 16.35 30.59
C ARG A 277 27.34 15.66 31.93
N ALA A 278 28.22 16.01 32.86
CA ALA A 278 28.17 15.55 34.24
C ALA A 278 26.75 15.74 34.78
N GLU A 279 26.28 14.70 35.47
CA GLU A 279 25.03 14.69 36.21
C GLU A 279 24.91 15.97 37.05
N SER A 280 23.81 16.68 36.88
CA SER A 280 23.39 17.71 37.81
C SER A 280 21.93 17.48 38.20
N PRO A 281 21.56 17.74 39.46
CA PRO A 281 20.40 17.13 40.09
C PRO A 281 19.10 17.71 39.55
N ILE A 282 18.05 16.87 39.59
CA ILE A 282 16.67 17.23 39.29
C ILE A 282 16.27 18.44 40.15
N ALA A 283 16.05 19.59 39.50
CA ALA A 283 15.44 20.76 40.12
C ALA A 283 14.35 21.34 39.22
N SER A 284 13.35 21.91 39.90
CA SER A 284 11.99 22.29 39.52
C SER A 284 11.82 23.17 38.27
N ALA A 285 10.64 23.00 37.66
CA ALA A 285 10.13 23.68 36.47
C ALA A 285 10.20 25.24 36.48
N GLY A 286 10.58 25.80 35.32
CA GLY A 286 10.41 27.19 34.89
C GLY A 286 10.56 27.29 33.36
N PRO A 287 9.93 28.26 32.67
CA PRO A 287 9.78 28.24 31.22
C PRO A 287 11.05 28.74 30.52
N CYS A 288 11.78 27.85 29.86
CA CYS A 288 13.00 28.20 29.14
C CYS A 288 12.70 28.57 27.67
N LEU A 289 12.92 29.84 27.35
CA LEU A 289 13.01 30.39 26.00
C LEU A 289 14.03 29.60 25.15
N GLY A 290 13.59 29.14 23.99
CA GLY A 290 14.37 28.29 23.08
C GLY A 290 15.57 29.02 22.46
N SER A 291 16.71 28.32 22.43
CA SER A 291 17.85 28.67 21.57
C SER A 291 17.54 28.31 20.12
N PRO A 292 18.11 29.03 19.12
CA PRO A 292 17.73 28.86 17.72
C PRO A 292 18.22 27.51 17.17
N GLN A 293 17.29 26.72 16.64
CA GLN A 293 17.59 25.45 15.98
C GLN A 293 18.25 25.66 14.61
N ASN A 294 19.16 24.74 14.28
CA ASN A 294 19.86 24.67 12.99
C ASN A 294 18.87 24.31 11.85
N PRO A 295 18.80 25.03 10.71
CA PRO A 295 17.68 24.91 9.74
C PRO A 295 17.67 23.68 8.81
N ALA A 296 18.54 22.68 9.00
CA ALA A 296 18.92 21.75 7.92
C ALA A 296 18.36 20.31 7.99
N SER A 297 17.31 20.01 8.77
CA SER A 297 16.50 18.80 8.50
C SER A 297 15.02 19.04 8.77
N LYS A 298 14.25 19.36 7.72
CA LYS A 298 12.80 19.47 7.80
C LYS A 298 12.23 18.08 8.14
N PHE A 299 11.56 17.94 9.28
CA PHE A 299 10.94 16.68 9.70
C PHE A 299 10.03 16.12 8.60
N ASN A 300 10.23 14.86 8.22
CA ASN A 300 9.37 14.15 7.26
C ASN A 300 8.51 13.11 8.01
N PRO A 301 7.18 13.31 8.10
CA PRO A 301 6.29 12.38 8.79
C PRO A 301 5.93 11.15 7.95
N VAL A 302 6.23 11.15 6.64
CA VAL A 302 5.70 10.17 5.71
C VAL A 302 6.51 8.88 5.75
N VAL A 303 5.82 7.78 6.03
CA VAL A 303 6.31 6.41 5.87
C VAL A 303 5.58 5.79 4.68
N CYS A 304 6.33 5.41 3.65
CA CYS A 304 5.78 4.73 2.50
C CYS A 304 5.59 3.24 2.83
N LEU A 305 4.34 2.79 2.94
CA LEU A 305 4.04 1.37 3.11
C LEU A 305 3.91 0.68 1.75
N ARG A 306 3.44 1.42 0.75
CA ARG A 306 3.41 1.03 -0.66
C ARG A 306 3.41 2.25 -1.56
N ALA A 307 4.40 2.34 -2.45
CA ALA A 307 4.61 3.47 -3.35
C ALA A 307 3.79 3.37 -4.64
N SER A 308 3.48 2.14 -5.07
CA SER A 308 2.93 1.83 -6.39
C SER A 308 1.43 1.53 -6.38
N GLY A 309 0.78 1.81 -7.51
CA GLY A 309 -0.63 1.56 -7.77
C GLY A 309 -1.34 2.75 -8.41
N SER A 310 -2.42 2.46 -9.12
CA SER A 310 -3.13 3.43 -9.97
C SER A 310 -4.33 4.09 -9.29
N LYS A 311 -4.80 3.55 -8.16
CA LYS A 311 -5.92 4.13 -7.42
C LYS A 311 -5.49 5.31 -6.56
N THR A 312 -6.48 6.07 -6.08
CA THR A 312 -6.28 7.15 -5.12
C THR A 312 -5.44 6.70 -3.92
N PRO A 313 -4.31 7.37 -3.61
CA PRO A 313 -3.51 7.05 -2.44
C PRO A 313 -4.30 7.15 -1.14
N LEU A 314 -4.13 6.16 -0.28
CA LEU A 314 -4.66 6.14 1.08
C LEU A 314 -3.60 6.65 2.06
N TRP A 315 -3.94 7.73 2.76
CA TRP A 315 -3.11 8.35 3.79
C TRP A 315 -3.60 7.94 5.19
N LEU A 316 -2.77 7.21 5.93
CA LEU A 316 -3.10 6.65 7.25
C LEU A 316 -2.43 7.45 8.36
N VAL A 317 -3.22 8.01 9.28
CA VAL A 317 -2.71 8.82 10.40
C VAL A 317 -2.52 7.98 11.65
N HIS A 318 -1.33 8.08 12.27
CA HIS A 318 -0.94 7.32 13.46
C HIS A 318 -1.98 7.37 14.62
N PRO A 319 -2.07 6.31 15.45
CA PRO A 319 -2.83 6.32 16.70
C PRO A 319 -2.13 7.12 17.80
N GLY A 320 -2.69 7.11 19.01
CA GLY A 320 -2.28 7.97 20.12
C GLY A 320 -0.85 7.74 20.64
N VAL A 321 -0.23 6.64 20.24
CA VAL A 321 1.16 6.30 20.55
C VAL A 321 2.16 6.79 19.50
N GLY A 322 1.71 7.48 18.44
CA GLY A 322 2.58 8.16 17.47
C GLY A 322 3.16 7.30 16.35
N GLU A 323 3.14 5.97 16.48
CA GLU A 323 3.76 5.03 15.54
C GLU A 323 2.80 4.44 14.50
N VAL A 324 3.34 4.06 13.34
CA VAL A 324 2.55 3.58 12.19
C VAL A 324 2.49 2.06 12.03
N LEU A 325 3.10 1.31 12.94
CA LEU A 325 3.19 -0.17 12.94
C LEU A 325 1.85 -0.87 12.72
N VAL A 326 0.79 -0.31 13.31
CA VAL A 326 -0.57 -0.87 13.25
C VAL A 326 -1.10 -0.98 11.81
N PHE A 327 -0.54 -0.20 10.87
CA PHE A 327 -1.00 -0.18 9.49
C PHE A 327 -0.29 -1.18 8.58
N ILE A 328 0.77 -1.87 9.03
CA ILE A 328 1.52 -2.82 8.20
C ILE A 328 0.61 -3.95 7.70
N ASN A 329 -0.13 -4.58 8.60
CA ASN A 329 -1.04 -5.67 8.23
C ASN A 329 -2.19 -5.18 7.35
N LEU A 330 -2.71 -3.96 7.60
CA LEU A 330 -3.73 -3.37 6.75
C LEU A 330 -3.19 -3.12 5.33
N ALA A 331 -1.99 -2.57 5.20
CA ALA A 331 -1.36 -2.32 3.90
C ALA A 331 -1.15 -3.62 3.12
N SER A 332 -0.75 -4.71 3.79
CA SER A 332 -0.63 -6.05 3.20
C SER A 332 -1.98 -6.58 2.68
N GLN A 333 -3.07 -6.41 3.45
CA GLN A 333 -4.42 -6.83 2.99
C GLN A 333 -4.94 -5.98 1.83
N LEU A 334 -4.46 -4.74 1.68
CA LEU A 334 -4.82 -3.86 0.58
C LEU A 334 -3.94 -4.07 -0.67
N ALA A 335 -3.02 -5.04 -0.67
CA ALA A 335 -2.12 -5.28 -1.80
C ALA A 335 -2.88 -5.51 -3.11
N SER A 336 -3.93 -6.35 -3.09
CA SER A 336 -4.77 -6.66 -4.25
C SER A 336 -5.63 -5.50 -4.76
N ASP A 337 -5.81 -4.44 -3.96
CA ASP A 337 -6.65 -3.31 -4.34
C ASP A 337 -5.91 -2.28 -5.24
N ASN A 338 -4.59 -2.37 -5.38
CA ASN A 338 -3.77 -1.50 -6.23
C ASN A 338 -3.81 0.03 -5.92
N ARG A 339 -3.81 0.42 -4.64
CA ARG A 339 -3.78 1.82 -4.19
C ARG A 339 -2.47 2.24 -3.50
N PRO A 340 -1.98 3.48 -3.74
CA PRO A 340 -1.06 4.17 -2.85
C PRO A 340 -1.26 3.86 -1.37
N VAL A 341 -0.27 3.47 -0.56
CA VAL A 341 -0.46 3.45 0.90
C VAL A 341 0.69 4.16 1.61
N TYR A 342 0.35 5.29 2.22
CA TYR A 342 1.27 6.10 3.01
C TYR A 342 0.76 6.21 4.43
N ALA A 343 1.66 6.22 5.40
CA ALA A 343 1.34 6.48 6.80
C ALA A 343 2.06 7.73 7.30
N LEU A 344 1.40 8.48 8.19
CA LEU A 344 1.91 9.69 8.81
C LEU A 344 2.26 9.38 10.26
N ARG A 345 3.54 9.49 10.60
CA ARG A 345 4.10 9.25 11.94
C ARG A 345 4.26 10.55 12.71
N ALA A 346 4.16 10.47 14.05
CA ALA A 346 4.43 11.60 14.92
C ALA A 346 5.91 11.99 14.99
N ARG A 347 6.15 13.27 15.32
CA ARG A 347 7.46 13.85 15.62
C ARG A 347 7.84 13.60 17.09
N GLY A 348 9.14 13.51 17.38
CA GLY A 348 9.65 13.51 18.76
C GLY A 348 10.25 12.19 19.24
N PHE A 349 10.41 11.21 18.36
CA PHE A 349 11.07 9.95 18.70
C PHE A 349 12.59 10.03 18.58
N GLU A 350 13.09 11.05 17.88
CA GLU A 350 14.49 11.24 17.59
C GLU A 350 15.12 12.18 18.63
N PRO A 351 16.37 11.94 19.09
CA PRO A 351 16.99 12.68 20.21
C PRO A 351 17.04 14.21 20.07
N ASN A 352 16.91 14.75 18.86
CA ASN A 352 16.94 16.19 18.57
C ASN A 352 15.59 16.74 18.08
N GLN A 353 14.50 15.98 18.25
CA GLN A 353 13.17 16.40 17.82
C GLN A 353 12.26 16.56 19.04
N SER A 354 11.62 17.72 19.15
CA SER A 354 10.51 17.89 20.08
C SER A 354 9.22 17.33 19.46
N GLY A 355 8.29 16.89 20.30
CA GLY A 355 6.93 16.56 19.88
C GLY A 355 6.23 17.76 19.23
N PHE A 356 5.05 17.52 18.67
CA PHE A 356 4.16 18.62 18.28
C PHE A 356 3.68 19.38 19.51
N VAL A 357 3.53 20.69 19.39
CA VAL A 357 3.06 21.56 20.48
C VAL A 357 1.56 21.82 20.41
N SER A 358 0.93 21.55 19.27
CA SER A 358 -0.51 21.73 19.04
C SER A 358 -1.04 20.79 17.96
N LEU A 359 -2.35 20.54 17.97
CA LEU A 359 -3.01 19.72 16.96
C LEU A 359 -2.93 20.40 15.58
N GLU A 360 -3.03 21.73 15.55
CA GLU A 360 -2.91 22.57 14.36
C GLU A 360 -1.52 22.46 13.72
N GLU A 361 -0.45 22.41 14.53
CA GLU A 361 0.90 22.17 14.02
C GLU A 361 1.01 20.80 13.37
N ALA A 362 0.50 19.75 14.01
CA ALA A 362 0.53 18.39 13.48
C ALA A 362 -0.23 18.31 12.14
N VAL A 363 -1.46 18.85 12.10
CA VAL A 363 -2.30 18.91 10.89
C VAL A 363 -1.62 19.68 9.76
N SER A 364 -0.98 20.82 10.06
CA SER A 364 -0.26 21.63 9.07
C SER A 364 0.93 20.86 8.47
N VAL A 365 1.74 20.21 9.31
CA VAL A 365 2.90 19.41 8.88
C VAL A 365 2.46 18.21 8.04
N TYR A 366 1.40 17.52 8.45
CA TYR A 366 0.84 16.37 7.73
C TYR A 366 0.25 16.77 6.38
N THR A 367 -0.60 17.79 6.36
CA THR A 367 -1.22 18.32 5.14
C THR A 367 -0.16 18.79 4.14
N SER A 368 0.86 19.54 4.60
CA SER A 368 1.97 19.97 3.75
C SER A 368 2.75 18.80 3.16
N SER A 369 2.91 17.71 3.92
CA SER A 369 3.63 16.53 3.47
C SER A 369 2.82 15.71 2.45
N ILE A 370 1.50 15.63 2.65
CA ILE A 370 0.55 15.04 1.69
C ILE A 370 0.61 15.81 0.38
N LEU A 371 0.44 17.14 0.42
CA LEU A 371 0.41 17.99 -0.78
C LEU A 371 1.75 17.99 -1.55
N ARG A 372 2.87 17.80 -0.85
CA ARG A 372 4.18 17.66 -1.50
C ARG A 372 4.30 16.39 -2.34
N ILE A 373 3.70 15.29 -1.90
CA ILE A 373 3.76 13.98 -2.58
C ILE A 373 2.60 13.82 -3.56
N GLN A 374 1.42 14.33 -3.20
CA GLN A 374 0.20 14.29 -3.96
C GLN A 374 -0.37 15.72 -4.10
N PRO A 375 0.08 16.51 -5.11
CA PRO A 375 -0.33 17.91 -5.26
C PRO A 375 -1.80 18.12 -5.63
N CYS A 376 -2.45 17.10 -6.20
CA CYS A 376 -3.84 17.14 -6.66
C CYS A 376 -4.64 15.96 -6.12
N GLY A 377 -5.95 16.18 -5.91
CA GLY A 377 -6.88 15.12 -5.54
C GLY A 377 -7.17 14.14 -6.69
N PRO A 378 -8.04 13.13 -6.46
CA PRO A 378 -8.82 12.93 -5.24
C PRO A 378 -7.97 12.51 -4.04
N TYR A 379 -8.35 12.89 -2.81
CA TYR A 379 -7.68 12.47 -1.58
C TYR A 379 -8.51 11.44 -0.81
N ALA A 380 -7.83 10.43 -0.27
CA ALA A 380 -8.38 9.48 0.69
C ALA A 380 -7.51 9.50 1.96
N VAL A 381 -8.09 9.91 3.10
CA VAL A 381 -7.38 10.01 4.38
C VAL A 381 -8.12 9.20 5.42
N ALA A 382 -7.42 8.42 6.23
CA ALA A 382 -8.04 7.71 7.34
C ALA A 382 -7.13 7.71 8.56
N GLY A 383 -7.71 7.51 9.73
CA GLY A 383 -6.95 7.47 10.97
C GLY A 383 -7.50 6.42 11.92
N TYR A 384 -6.60 5.78 12.67
CA TYR A 384 -6.96 4.81 13.70
C TYR A 384 -6.88 5.42 15.09
N SER A 385 -7.92 5.18 15.91
CA SER A 385 -8.00 5.73 17.26
C SER A 385 -7.77 7.25 17.20
N TYR A 386 -6.86 7.81 18.01
CA TYR A 386 -6.45 9.22 17.96
C TYR A 386 -6.26 9.77 16.54
N GLY A 387 -5.69 8.99 15.62
CA GLY A 387 -5.45 9.43 14.24
C GLY A 387 -6.73 9.83 13.50
N ALA A 388 -7.91 9.33 13.89
CA ALA A 388 -9.18 9.68 13.26
C ALA A 388 -9.53 11.17 13.46
N CYS A 389 -9.20 11.77 14.61
CA CYS A 389 -9.41 13.21 14.81
C CYS A 389 -8.49 14.04 13.91
N LEU A 390 -7.22 13.64 13.78
CA LEU A 390 -6.27 14.27 12.87
C LEU A 390 -6.68 14.10 11.40
N ALA A 391 -7.16 12.91 11.01
CA ALA A 391 -7.64 12.66 9.65
C ALA A 391 -8.82 13.56 9.27
N PHE A 392 -9.74 13.79 10.21
CA PHE A 392 -10.85 14.73 10.03
C PHE A 392 -10.35 16.17 9.84
N GLU A 393 -9.39 16.62 10.65
CA GLU A 393 -8.82 17.97 10.56
C GLU A 393 -7.94 18.18 9.31
N ILE A 394 -7.18 17.14 8.89
CA ILE A 394 -6.44 17.13 7.62
C ILE A 394 -7.41 17.25 6.44
N ALA A 395 -8.50 16.49 6.45
CA ALA A 395 -9.48 16.53 5.37
C ALA A 395 -10.09 17.93 5.17
N LYS A 396 -10.30 18.70 6.24
CA LYS A 396 -10.73 20.11 6.17
C LYS A 396 -9.67 21.06 5.61
N SER A 397 -8.40 20.70 5.78
CA SER A 397 -7.26 21.51 5.36
C SER A 397 -6.79 21.24 3.91
N LEU A 398 -7.29 20.16 3.29
CA LEU A 398 -7.05 19.83 1.89
C LEU A 398 -7.94 20.67 0.95
N PRO A 399 -7.57 20.82 -0.34
CA PRO A 399 -8.33 21.62 -1.30
C PRO A 399 -9.82 21.23 -1.34
N GLU A 400 -10.70 22.23 -1.44
CA GLU A 400 -12.14 21.99 -1.43
C GLU A 400 -12.60 21.08 -2.58
N GLY A 401 -13.56 20.18 -2.32
CA GLY A 401 -14.09 19.23 -3.31
C GLY A 401 -13.15 18.07 -3.71
N SER A 402 -11.90 18.10 -3.26
CA SER A 402 -10.88 17.12 -3.63
C SER A 402 -10.86 15.85 -2.75
N VAL A 403 -11.38 15.92 -1.52
CA VAL A 403 -11.44 14.76 -0.61
C VAL A 403 -12.62 13.85 -0.98
N LYS A 404 -12.34 12.57 -1.25
CA LYS A 404 -13.35 11.56 -1.65
C LYS A 404 -13.52 10.42 -0.63
N PHE A 405 -12.69 10.36 0.40
CA PHE A 405 -12.83 9.41 1.49
C PHE A 405 -12.19 9.94 2.78
N VAL A 406 -12.93 9.87 3.88
CA VAL A 406 -12.41 10.07 5.24
C VAL A 406 -12.76 8.86 6.09
N GLY A 407 -11.78 8.08 6.50
CA GLY A 407 -11.99 6.90 7.33
C GLY A 407 -11.72 7.17 8.82
N ASN A 408 -12.72 6.95 9.67
CA ASN A 408 -12.55 6.89 11.11
C ASN A 408 -12.49 5.42 11.55
N PHE A 409 -11.31 4.94 11.93
CA PHE A 409 -11.15 3.59 12.44
C PHE A 409 -11.19 3.62 13.97
N ASN A 410 -12.35 3.29 14.51
CA ASN A 410 -12.59 2.98 15.92
C ASN A 410 -12.34 4.13 16.91
N LEU A 411 -12.77 5.35 16.57
CA LEU A 411 -12.75 6.51 17.46
C LEU A 411 -14.13 7.18 17.57
N PRO A 412 -14.65 7.43 18.80
CA PRO A 412 -15.83 8.28 18.95
C PRO A 412 -15.50 9.75 18.63
N PRO A 413 -16.45 10.56 18.14
CA PRO A 413 -16.18 11.95 17.73
C PRO A 413 -15.69 12.83 18.89
N HIS A 414 -16.29 12.71 20.08
CA HIS A 414 -15.89 13.47 21.26
C HIS A 414 -14.91 12.67 22.13
N ILE A 415 -13.64 13.07 22.11
CA ILE A 415 -12.54 12.34 22.78
C ILE A 415 -11.99 13.03 24.03
N ARG A 416 -12.37 14.29 24.27
CA ARG A 416 -11.84 15.14 25.35
C ARG A 416 -11.70 14.45 26.70
N HIS A 417 -12.74 13.75 27.16
CA HIS A 417 -12.72 13.04 28.44
C HIS A 417 -11.66 11.95 28.49
N ARG A 418 -11.54 11.17 27.42
CA ARG A 418 -10.54 10.11 27.30
C ARG A 418 -9.13 10.68 27.22
N MET A 419 -8.92 11.74 26.44
CA MET A 419 -7.61 12.39 26.31
C MET A 419 -7.11 12.94 27.66
N ARG A 420 -8.01 13.49 28.49
CA ARG A 420 -7.69 13.95 29.86
C ARG A 420 -7.34 12.83 30.84
N TYR A 421 -7.91 11.65 30.62
CA TYR A 421 -7.60 10.47 31.44
C TYR A 421 -6.20 9.94 31.14
N LEU A 422 -5.79 9.95 29.87
CA LEU A 422 -4.53 9.41 29.38
C LEU A 422 -3.31 10.29 29.68
N ASN A 423 -2.96 10.39 30.97
CA ASN A 423 -1.70 10.99 31.39
C ASN A 423 -0.49 10.09 31.04
N TRP A 424 0.72 10.52 31.39
CA TRP A 424 1.95 9.78 31.08
C TRP A 424 1.93 8.33 31.56
N ASN A 425 1.49 8.07 32.80
CA ASN A 425 1.45 6.70 33.35
C ASN A 425 0.46 5.83 32.58
N MET A 426 -0.71 6.37 32.22
CA MET A 426 -1.68 5.63 31.41
C MET A 426 -1.19 5.38 29.99
N CYS A 427 -0.40 6.30 29.42
CA CYS A 427 0.27 6.07 28.13
C CYS A 427 1.32 4.96 28.23
N LEU A 428 2.11 4.92 29.31
CA LEU A 428 3.07 3.84 29.59
C LEU A 428 2.38 2.48 29.66
N LEU A 429 1.30 2.40 30.45
CA LEU A 429 0.56 1.15 30.66
C LEU A 429 -0.07 0.63 29.35
N ASN A 430 -0.73 1.51 28.60
CA ASN A 430 -1.33 1.15 27.31
C ASN A 430 -0.27 0.78 26.26
N LEU A 431 0.84 1.52 26.19
CA LEU A 431 1.94 1.23 25.28
C LEU A 431 2.55 -0.14 25.58
N GLY A 432 2.82 -0.44 26.85
CA GLY A 432 3.34 -1.72 27.30
C GLY A 432 2.44 -2.89 26.86
N HIS A 433 1.12 -2.73 26.97
CA HIS A 433 0.18 -3.73 26.47
C HIS A 433 0.22 -3.85 24.94
N PHE A 434 0.13 -2.73 24.21
CA PHE A 434 0.05 -2.75 22.74
C PHE A 434 1.27 -3.34 22.06
N ILE A 435 2.46 -3.20 22.66
CA ILE A 435 3.69 -3.78 22.11
C ILE A 435 4.02 -5.17 22.70
N GLY A 436 3.15 -5.68 23.56
CA GLY A 436 3.21 -7.03 24.11
C GLY A 436 4.15 -7.21 25.30
N LEU A 437 4.52 -6.15 26.02
CA LEU A 437 5.32 -6.26 27.24
C LEU A 437 4.49 -6.78 28.43
N VAL A 438 3.22 -6.42 28.51
CA VAL A 438 2.34 -6.80 29.63
C VAL A 438 0.96 -7.24 29.14
N SER A 439 0.30 -8.10 29.92
CA SER A 439 -1.02 -8.63 29.59
C SER A 439 -2.14 -7.62 29.82
N GLU A 440 -3.29 -7.82 29.16
CA GLU A 440 -4.50 -7.02 29.41
C GLU A 440 -4.96 -7.12 30.89
N GLN A 441 -4.79 -8.29 31.51
CA GLN A 441 -5.11 -8.51 32.91
C GLN A 441 -4.27 -7.61 33.84
N PHE A 442 -2.97 -7.49 33.56
CA PHE A 442 -2.08 -6.61 34.31
C PHE A 442 -2.53 -5.16 34.19
N VAL A 443 -2.88 -4.70 32.99
CA VAL A 443 -3.40 -3.33 32.77
C VAL A 443 -4.62 -3.07 33.66
N GLY A 444 -5.61 -3.98 33.64
CA GLY A 444 -6.81 -3.83 34.45
C GLY A 444 -6.55 -3.79 35.96
N GLN A 445 -5.59 -4.57 36.45
CA GLN A 445 -5.18 -4.56 37.86
C GLN A 445 -4.48 -3.25 38.24
N GLN A 446 -3.57 -2.75 37.40
CA GLN A 446 -2.85 -1.51 37.66
C GLN A 446 -3.79 -0.29 37.63
N GLU A 447 -4.77 -0.27 36.73
CA GLU A 447 -5.80 0.79 36.71
C GLU A 447 -6.57 0.87 38.04
N GLN A 448 -6.95 -0.28 38.60
CA GLN A 448 -7.62 -0.35 39.90
C GLN A 448 -6.69 0.01 41.08
N ALA A 449 -5.39 -0.22 40.94
CA ALA A 449 -4.38 0.07 41.95
C ALA A 449 -3.90 1.54 41.96
N GLY A 450 -4.55 2.45 41.24
CA GLY A 450 -4.19 3.86 41.24
C GLY A 450 -2.91 4.18 40.45
N PHE A 451 -2.52 3.34 39.49
CA PHE A 451 -1.30 3.50 38.68
C PHE A 451 -1.21 4.87 37.97
N ARG A 452 -2.35 5.52 37.74
CA ARG A 452 -2.40 6.87 37.17
C ARG A 452 -1.70 7.93 38.02
N GLU A 453 -1.70 7.79 39.35
CA GLU A 453 -1.31 8.85 40.29
C GLU A 453 0.07 8.68 40.92
N ILE A 454 0.69 7.52 40.75
CA ILE A 454 2.03 7.24 41.30
C ILE A 454 3.13 8.01 40.53
N PRO A 455 4.32 8.22 41.12
CA PRO A 455 5.45 8.83 40.44
C PRO A 455 5.85 8.07 39.15
N LYS A 456 6.24 8.79 38.09
CA LYS A 456 6.65 8.18 36.80
C LYS A 456 7.74 7.12 36.95
N THR A 457 8.70 7.36 37.85
CA THR A 457 9.80 6.43 38.14
C THR A 457 9.27 5.12 38.72
N GLU A 458 8.31 5.20 39.63
CA GLU A 458 7.65 4.03 40.21
C GLU A 458 6.79 3.30 39.19
N ALA A 459 6.01 4.02 38.38
CA ALA A 459 5.21 3.44 37.29
C ALA A 459 6.08 2.65 36.30
N MET A 460 7.24 3.22 35.90
CA MET A 460 8.19 2.54 35.03
C MET A 460 8.77 1.28 35.67
N THR A 461 9.15 1.35 36.95
CA THR A 461 9.67 0.18 37.68
C THR A 461 8.64 -0.94 37.74
N ARG A 462 7.40 -0.64 38.17
CA ARG A 462 6.31 -1.62 38.25
C ARG A 462 6.00 -2.28 36.91
N LEU A 463 6.02 -1.52 35.81
CA LEU A 463 5.80 -2.08 34.48
C LEU A 463 6.94 -3.03 34.10
N LEU A 464 8.19 -2.62 34.29
CA LEU A 464 9.36 -3.42 33.89
C LEU A 464 9.54 -4.69 34.74
N GLU A 465 9.12 -4.69 36.01
CA GLU A 465 9.13 -5.89 36.86
C GLU A 465 8.23 -7.02 36.35
N THR A 466 7.18 -6.67 35.60
CA THR A 466 6.24 -7.65 35.00
C THR A 466 6.44 -7.80 33.49
N ALA A 467 7.28 -6.96 32.88
CA ALA A 467 7.44 -6.91 31.44
C ALA A 467 8.10 -8.19 30.89
N ASP A 468 7.66 -8.61 29.70
CA ASP A 468 8.40 -9.56 28.90
C ASP A 468 9.72 -8.92 28.42
N MET A 469 10.81 -9.29 29.07
CA MET A 469 12.14 -8.72 28.81
C MET A 469 12.75 -9.23 27.51
N ASP A 470 12.37 -10.43 27.05
CA ASP A 470 12.78 -10.95 25.74
C ASP A 470 12.11 -10.11 24.65
N ARG A 471 10.81 -9.81 24.80
CA ARG A 471 10.07 -8.92 23.91
C ARG A 471 10.64 -7.50 23.93
N LEU A 472 11.01 -6.97 25.09
CA LEU A 472 11.63 -5.65 25.20
C LEU A 472 12.98 -5.59 24.44
N ALA A 473 13.80 -6.63 24.57
CA ALA A 473 15.07 -6.76 23.85
C ALA A 473 14.85 -6.95 22.33
N GLU A 474 13.83 -7.72 21.94
CA GLU A 474 13.40 -7.93 20.56
C GLU A 474 12.99 -6.62 19.89
N LEU A 475 12.26 -5.75 20.61
CA LEU A 475 11.93 -4.39 20.15
C LEU A 475 13.15 -3.47 20.17
N GLY A 476 14.14 -3.76 21.02
CA GLY A 476 15.38 -3.01 21.16
C GLY A 476 15.13 -1.69 21.87
N LEU A 477 14.28 -1.74 22.89
CA LEU A 477 13.95 -0.61 23.72
C LEU A 477 14.73 -0.70 25.02
N THR A 478 15.56 0.29 25.28
CA THR A 478 16.03 0.58 26.63
C THR A 478 14.90 1.20 27.45
N LYS A 479 15.07 1.22 28.78
CA LYS A 479 14.16 1.97 29.69
C LYS A 479 13.99 3.43 29.26
N GLN A 480 15.06 4.07 28.80
CA GLN A 480 15.03 5.46 28.34
C GLN A 480 14.28 5.61 27.01
N GLU A 481 14.50 4.72 26.04
CA GLU A 481 13.77 4.76 24.76
C GLU A 481 12.27 4.49 24.95
N LEU A 482 11.91 3.58 25.86
CA LEU A 482 10.52 3.37 26.25
C LEU A 482 9.93 4.65 26.87
N ALA A 483 10.65 5.31 27.80
CA ALA A 483 10.20 6.57 28.39
C ALA A 483 10.00 7.67 27.34
N ASN A 484 10.94 7.81 26.39
CA ASN A 484 10.84 8.78 25.30
C ASN A 484 9.60 8.52 24.41
N TRP A 485 9.29 7.25 24.13
CA TRP A 485 8.07 6.90 23.39
C TRP A 485 6.81 7.31 24.18
N VAL A 486 6.79 7.06 25.49
CA VAL A 486 5.68 7.49 26.34
C VAL A 486 5.55 9.01 26.38
N ASP A 487 6.65 9.77 26.36
CA ASP A 487 6.61 11.23 26.27
C ASP A 487 5.94 11.71 24.96
N VAL A 488 6.26 11.08 23.82
CA VAL A 488 5.56 11.37 22.55
C VAL A 488 4.07 11.07 22.68
N ALA A 489 3.71 9.88 23.18
CA ALA A 489 2.32 9.48 23.33
C ALA A 489 1.55 10.46 24.25
N ALA A 490 2.11 10.79 25.41
CA ALA A 490 1.52 11.73 26.36
C ALA A 490 1.37 13.14 25.77
N GLY A 491 2.36 13.61 25.00
CA GLY A 491 2.28 14.88 24.27
C GLY A 491 1.12 14.90 23.27
N LEU A 492 0.95 13.83 22.49
CA LEU A 492 -0.18 13.67 21.58
C LEU A 492 -1.53 13.74 22.31
N GLN A 493 -1.67 13.02 23.42
CA GLN A 493 -2.91 13.04 24.21
C GLN A 493 -3.19 14.43 24.80
N ALA A 494 -2.15 15.11 25.29
CA ALA A 494 -2.26 16.46 25.88
C ALA A 494 -2.79 17.48 24.86
N MET A 495 -2.33 17.43 23.61
CA MET A 495 -2.82 18.34 22.55
C MET A 495 -4.32 18.18 22.28
N ALA A 496 -4.87 16.97 22.46
CA ALA A 496 -6.30 16.71 22.25
C ALA A 496 -7.14 16.79 23.53
N ALA A 497 -6.56 17.18 24.67
CA ALA A 497 -7.25 17.23 25.97
C ALA A 497 -8.40 18.25 26.05
N ASN A 498 -8.47 19.18 25.09
CA ASN A 498 -9.56 20.16 24.94
C ASN A 498 -10.15 20.15 23.52
N TYR A 499 -9.82 19.14 22.71
CA TYR A 499 -10.32 19.04 21.36
C TYR A 499 -11.83 18.79 21.35
N GLU A 500 -12.55 19.62 20.60
CA GLU A 500 -13.96 19.43 20.27
C GLU A 500 -14.07 19.44 18.73
N PRO A 501 -14.59 18.37 18.12
CA PRO A 501 -14.72 18.32 16.66
C PRO A 501 -15.73 19.38 16.19
N THR A 502 -15.31 20.23 15.26
CA THR A 502 -16.15 21.26 14.65
C THR A 502 -15.96 21.31 13.13
N GLY A 503 -16.94 21.86 12.41
CA GLY A 503 -16.93 21.93 10.95
C GLY A 503 -17.49 20.67 10.28
N LYS A 504 -17.27 20.54 8.97
CA LYS A 504 -17.79 19.44 8.15
C LYS A 504 -16.73 18.97 7.14
N VAL A 505 -16.83 17.70 6.77
CA VAL A 505 -16.08 17.07 5.67
C VAL A 505 -17.10 16.48 4.67
N PRO A 506 -16.76 16.35 3.38
CA PRO A 506 -17.72 15.92 2.35
C PRO A 506 -18.22 14.47 2.53
N VAL A 507 -17.40 13.61 3.14
CA VAL A 507 -17.72 12.21 3.44
C VAL A 507 -16.96 11.79 4.70
N LEU A 508 -17.57 10.95 5.54
CA LEU A 508 -16.94 10.35 6.71
C LEU A 508 -17.50 8.94 6.93
N ASP A 509 -16.66 7.93 6.70
CA ASP A 509 -17.00 6.53 6.94
C ASP A 509 -16.45 6.10 8.29
N VAL A 510 -17.33 5.64 9.18
CA VAL A 510 -16.97 5.23 10.54
C VAL A 510 -16.93 3.72 10.65
N PHE A 511 -15.72 3.18 10.79
CA PHE A 511 -15.47 1.76 11.01
C PHE A 511 -15.31 1.53 12.50
N HIS A 512 -16.21 0.74 13.08
CA HIS A 512 -16.23 0.50 14.51
C HIS A 512 -15.99 -0.96 14.83
N ALA A 513 -15.00 -1.21 15.68
CA ALA A 513 -14.63 -2.54 16.12
C ALA A 513 -15.21 -2.81 17.52
N ILE A 514 -14.77 -3.90 18.16
CA ILE A 514 -15.08 -4.15 19.57
C ILE A 514 -14.49 -2.97 20.37
N PRO A 515 -15.34 -2.20 21.08
CA PRO A 515 -14.87 -1.05 21.84
C PRO A 515 -14.01 -1.50 23.01
N LEU A 516 -13.08 -0.65 23.44
CA LEU A 516 -12.38 -0.87 24.71
C LEU A 516 -13.42 -0.93 25.83
N ARG A 517 -13.31 -1.92 26.72
CA ARG A 517 -14.27 -2.14 27.82
C ARG A 517 -14.47 -0.92 28.72
N THR A 518 -13.46 -0.06 28.80
CA THR A 518 -13.50 1.19 29.56
C THR A 518 -14.35 2.28 28.89
N VAL A 519 -14.71 2.12 27.62
CA VAL A 519 -15.53 3.07 26.84
C VAL A 519 -16.99 2.61 26.78
N THR A 520 -17.26 1.37 26.35
CA THR A 520 -18.61 0.75 26.38
C THR A 520 -18.53 -0.76 26.55
N HIS A 521 -19.65 -1.39 26.95
CA HIS A 521 -19.71 -2.84 27.18
C HIS A 521 -20.01 -3.65 25.93
N SER A 522 -20.60 -3.05 24.88
CA SER A 522 -20.85 -3.71 23.60
C SER A 522 -20.71 -2.77 22.40
N ARG A 523 -20.61 -3.38 21.21
CA ARG A 523 -20.57 -2.68 19.92
C ARG A 523 -21.86 -1.89 19.67
N GLU A 524 -23.01 -2.45 20.01
CA GLU A 524 -24.33 -1.83 19.85
C GLU A 524 -24.48 -0.61 20.76
N GLU A 525 -24.01 -0.71 22.00
CA GLU A 525 -23.98 0.41 22.94
C GLU A 525 -23.06 1.53 22.44
N TRP A 526 -21.90 1.18 21.89
CA TRP A 526 -20.96 2.14 21.30
C TRP A 526 -21.61 2.96 20.19
N VAL A 527 -22.24 2.26 19.24
CA VAL A 527 -22.93 2.91 18.13
C VAL A 527 -24.08 3.79 18.64
N LYS A 528 -24.94 3.26 19.52
CA LYS A 528 -26.11 4.00 20.01
C LYS A 528 -25.73 5.23 20.84
N LYS A 529 -24.77 5.11 21.76
CA LYS A 529 -24.42 6.18 22.72
C LYS A 529 -23.38 7.18 22.20
N HIS A 530 -22.52 6.79 21.27
CA HIS A 530 -21.41 7.64 20.82
C HIS A 530 -21.48 8.07 19.37
N LEU A 531 -22.18 7.32 18.50
CA LEU A 531 -22.45 7.76 17.13
C LEU A 531 -23.85 8.37 16.97
N TRP A 532 -24.89 7.75 17.53
CA TRP A 532 -26.28 8.23 17.35
C TRP A 532 -26.79 9.19 18.43
N ALA A 533 -26.30 9.13 19.68
CA ALA A 533 -26.93 9.86 20.78
C ALA A 533 -26.75 11.40 20.74
N ARG A 534 -26.01 11.95 19.78
CA ARG A 534 -25.92 13.40 19.55
C ARG A 534 -25.85 13.72 18.05
N GLY A 535 -26.94 13.44 17.32
CA GLY A 535 -27.29 14.08 16.06
C GLY A 535 -26.18 14.24 15.02
N LEU A 536 -25.63 13.11 14.55
CA LEU A 536 -25.15 12.99 13.17
C LEU A 536 -26.33 12.74 12.25
#